data_AF-A0A0S8ED63-F1
#
_entry.id   AF-A0A0S8ED63-F1
#
_cell.length_a   1.000
_cell.length_b   1.000
_cell.length_c   1.000
_cell.angle_alpha   90.00
_cell.angle_beta   90.00
_cell.angle_gamma   90.00
#
_symmetry.space_group_name_H-M   'P 1'
#
loop_
_entity.id
_entity.type
_entity.pdbx_description
1 polymer ?
#
loop_
_entity_poly.entity_id
_entity_poly.type
_entity_poly.pdbx_seq_one_letter_code
_entity_poly.pdbx_strand_id
1 'polypeptide(L)'
;MGKYEEITKARKVLGLKEVATLQDIKNRYRELLKEWHPDLSNDNKEIRREKTVEIISAYRALMDYCEQYRFSFSKEEVEKYISPEEMWAKRFGRDPIWGNYSDDEQDEGI
;
A
#
# COMPACT_ATOMS: atom_id res chain seq x y z
N MET A 1 -23.52 12.65 -4.33
CA MET A 1 -22.05 12.61 -4.52
C MET A 1 -21.68 11.17 -4.80
N GLY A 2 -20.98 10.91 -5.90
CA GLY A 2 -20.63 9.53 -6.27
C GLY A 2 -19.55 8.96 -5.35
N LYS A 3 -19.53 7.63 -5.13
CA LYS A 3 -18.46 6.94 -4.38
C LYS A 3 -17.06 7.33 -4.85
N TYR A 4 -16.88 7.53 -6.16
CA TYR A 4 -15.61 7.98 -6.74
C TYR A 4 -15.12 9.34 -6.22
N GLU A 5 -16.01 10.32 -6.06
CA GLU A 5 -15.65 11.65 -5.56
C GLU A 5 -15.23 11.59 -4.09
N GLU A 6 -15.91 10.78 -3.28
CA GLU A 6 -15.61 10.57 -1.87
C GLU A 6 -14.21 9.96 -1.68
N ILE A 7 -13.91 8.89 -2.41
CA ILE A 7 -12.59 8.25 -2.40
C ILE A 7 -11.50 9.19 -2.93
N THR A 8 -11.81 9.96 -3.97
CA THR A 8 -10.87 10.95 -4.52
C THR A 8 -10.57 12.09 -3.55
N LYS A 9 -11.56 12.53 -2.76
CA LYS A 9 -11.33 13.50 -1.69
C LYS A 9 -10.52 12.88 -0.55
N ALA A 10 -10.89 11.68 -0.11
CA ALA A 10 -10.21 10.98 0.98
C ALA A 10 -8.73 10.71 0.65
N ARG A 11 -8.40 10.24 -0.56
CA ARG A 11 -7.00 10.05 -0.98
C ARG A 11 -6.22 11.36 -0.97
N LYS A 12 -6.83 12.48 -1.39
CA LYS A 12 -6.19 13.80 -1.42
C LYS A 12 -5.92 14.33 -0.01
N VAL A 13 -6.86 14.13 0.93
CA VAL A 13 -6.67 14.49 2.35
C VAL A 13 -5.47 13.74 2.96
N LEU A 14 -5.33 12.46 2.65
CA LEU A 14 -4.20 11.64 3.12
C LEU A 14 -2.90 11.83 2.31
N GLY A 15 -2.92 12.68 1.27
CA GLY A 15 -1.75 12.91 0.39
C GLY A 15 -1.34 11.70 -0.44
N LEU A 16 -2.29 10.81 -0.76
CA LEU A 16 -2.06 9.57 -1.50
C LEU A 16 -2.19 9.78 -3.02
N LYS A 17 -1.39 9.01 -3.76
CA LYS A 17 -1.49 8.91 -5.24
C LYS A 17 -2.75 8.13 -5.65
N GLU A 18 -3.02 8.06 -6.95
CA GLU A 18 -4.14 7.26 -7.49
C GLU A 18 -3.96 5.76 -7.24
N VAL A 19 -2.72 5.30 -7.19
CA VAL A 19 -2.36 3.93 -6.82
C VAL A 19 -1.62 3.98 -5.49
N ALA A 20 -2.16 3.31 -4.49
CA ALA A 20 -1.58 3.20 -3.15
C ALA A 20 -1.97 1.85 -2.54
N THR A 21 -1.08 1.27 -1.74
CA THR A 21 -1.37 0.04 -1.02
C THR A 21 -2.08 0.33 0.31
N LEU A 22 -2.69 -0.69 0.92
CA LEU A 22 -3.21 -0.60 2.29
C LEU A 22 -2.13 -0.17 3.29
N GLN A 23 -0.87 -0.56 3.05
CA GLN A 23 0.24 -0.16 3.89
C GLN A 23 0.56 1.33 3.75
N ASP A 24 0.53 1.87 2.53
CA ASP A 24 0.70 3.30 2.28
C ASP A 24 -0.38 4.14 2.98
N ILE A 25 -1.64 3.70 2.89
CA ILE A 25 -2.77 4.36 3.56
C ILE A 25 -2.54 4.43 5.08
N LYS A 26 -2.16 3.30 5.69
CA LYS A 26 -1.88 3.21 7.14
C LYS A 26 -0.68 4.04 7.55
N ASN A 27 0.38 4.06 6.74
CA ASN A 27 1.59 4.84 7.03
C ASN A 27 1.28 6.34 6.99
N ARG A 28 0.63 6.82 5.93
CA ARG A 28 0.23 8.22 5.80
C ARG A 28 -0.69 8.68 6.92
N TYR A 29 -1.65 7.84 7.29
CA TYR A 29 -2.53 8.11 8.43
C TYR A 29 -1.74 8.31 9.74
N ARG A 30 -0.76 7.44 10.03
CA ARG A 30 0.07 7.54 11.24
C ARG A 30 0.96 8.79 11.22
N GLU A 31 1.51 9.14 10.06
CA GLU A 31 2.32 10.36 9.89
C GLU A 31 1.48 11.62 10.14
N LEU A 32 0.32 11.71 9.50
CA LEU A 32 -0.58 12.86 9.65
C LEU A 32 -1.12 12.99 11.07
N LEU A 33 -1.44 11.88 11.75
CA LEU A 33 -1.82 11.92 13.16
C LEU A 33 -0.71 12.45 14.06
N LYS A 34 0.55 12.10 13.78
CA LYS A 34 1.71 12.59 14.52
C LYS A 34 2.00 14.07 14.22
N GLU A 35 1.60 14.58 13.07
CA GLU A 35 1.79 15.99 12.72
C GLU A 35 0.68 16.88 13.30
N TRP A 36 -0.57 16.40 13.24
CA TRP A 36 -1.76 17.15 13.61
C TRP A 36 -2.26 16.85 15.03
N HIS A 37 -1.51 16.06 15.82
CA HIS A 37 -1.92 15.70 17.18
C HIS A 37 -2.19 16.97 18.01
N PRO A 38 -3.37 17.09 18.67
CA PRO A 38 -3.77 18.30 19.40
C PRO A 38 -2.86 18.61 20.61
N ASP A 39 -1.99 17.67 20.98
CA ASP A 39 -1.08 17.75 22.12
C ASP A 39 0.28 18.39 21.76
N LEU A 40 0.60 18.54 20.47
CA LEU A 40 1.88 19.10 20.01
C LEU A 40 1.96 20.62 20.09
N SER A 41 0.85 21.34 20.24
CA SER A 41 0.90 22.81 20.34
C SER A 41 -0.35 23.38 21.02
N ASN A 42 -0.13 24.38 21.87
CA ASN A 42 -1.20 25.05 22.62
C ASN A 42 -1.93 26.11 21.77
N ASP A 43 -1.25 26.71 20.78
CA ASP A 43 -1.88 27.56 19.77
C ASP A 43 -2.56 26.72 18.69
N ASN A 44 -3.75 27.09 18.24
CA ASN A 44 -4.51 26.43 17.16
C ASN A 44 -5.00 24.99 17.44
N LYS A 45 -5.39 24.66 18.67
CA LYS A 45 -6.03 23.37 19.01
C LYS A 45 -7.27 23.07 18.17
N GLU A 46 -8.07 24.08 17.85
CA GLU A 46 -9.31 23.92 17.09
C GLU A 46 -9.03 23.47 15.65
N ILE A 47 -8.10 24.16 14.97
CA ILE A 47 -7.68 23.82 13.59
C ILE A 47 -7.07 22.42 13.54
N ARG A 48 -6.24 22.04 14.52
CA ARG A 48 -5.67 20.68 14.61
C ARG A 48 -6.74 19.62 14.82
N ARG A 49 -7.74 19.91 15.65
CA ARG A 49 -8.86 19.01 15.90
C ARG A 49 -9.67 18.80 14.62
N GLU A 50 -10.01 19.87 13.91
CA GLU A 50 -10.72 19.79 12.64
C GLU A 50 -9.95 18.95 11.61
N LYS A 51 -8.64 19.23 11.45
CA LYS A 51 -7.77 18.46 10.56
C LYS A 51 -7.69 16.99 10.94
N THR A 52 -7.56 16.69 12.23
CA THR A 52 -7.53 15.31 12.73
C THR A 52 -8.83 14.58 12.41
N VAL A 53 -9.98 15.23 12.61
CA VAL A 53 -11.30 14.66 12.26
C VAL A 53 -11.40 14.40 10.76
N GLU A 54 -10.92 15.34 9.92
CA GLU A 54 -10.88 15.20 8.47
C GLU A 54 -10.01 13.99 8.04
N ILE A 55 -8.82 13.84 8.64
CA ILE A 55 -7.90 12.71 8.40
C ILE A 55 -8.55 11.37 8.79
N ILE A 56 -9.17 11.30 9.97
CA ILE A 56 -9.84 10.08 10.45
C ILE A 56 -11.01 9.71 9.54
N SER A 57 -11.80 10.69 9.12
CA SER A 57 -12.92 10.48 8.20
C SER A 57 -12.45 9.96 6.84
N ALA A 58 -11.40 10.56 6.27
CA ALA A 58 -10.80 10.12 5.02
C ALA A 58 -10.26 8.69 5.12
N TYR A 59 -9.53 8.37 6.19
CA TYR A 59 -9.00 7.03 6.43
C TYR A 59 -10.11 5.98 6.51
N ARG A 60 -11.21 6.27 7.22
CA ARG A 60 -12.37 5.37 7.32
C ARG A 60 -13.01 5.12 5.96
N ALA A 61 -13.20 6.16 5.14
CA ALA A 61 -13.78 6.00 3.81
C ALA A 61 -12.92 5.12 2.89
N LEU A 62 -11.58 5.30 2.92
CA LEU A 62 -10.67 4.45 2.14
C LEU A 62 -10.67 3.01 2.65
N MET A 63 -10.67 2.82 3.97
CA MET A 63 -10.72 1.48 4.58
C MET A 63 -12.01 0.76 4.23
N ASP A 64 -13.17 1.40 4.37
CA ASP A 64 -14.47 0.80 4.00
C ASP A 64 -14.49 0.38 2.52
N TYR A 65 -13.95 1.24 1.65
CA TYR A 65 -13.81 0.91 0.23
C TYR A 65 -12.90 -0.30 -0.02
N CYS A 66 -11.75 -0.37 0.66
CA CYS A 66 -10.84 -1.50 0.55
C CYS A 66 -11.38 -2.78 1.19
N GLU A 67 -12.13 -2.70 2.30
CA GLU A 67 -12.72 -3.84 2.99
C GLU A 67 -13.92 -4.42 2.21
N GLN A 68 -14.66 -3.57 1.50
CA GLN A 68 -15.71 -4.01 0.58
C GLN A 68 -15.18 -4.64 -0.70
N TYR A 69 -13.87 -4.51 -0.97
CA TYR A 69 -13.26 -5.09 -2.14
C TYR A 69 -13.14 -6.61 -1.98
N ARG A 70 -13.84 -7.36 -2.83
CA ARG A 70 -13.74 -8.83 -2.86
C ARG A 70 -12.52 -9.24 -3.66
N PHE A 71 -11.56 -9.86 -2.98
CA PHE A 71 -10.42 -10.49 -3.63
C PHE A 71 -10.82 -11.85 -4.20
N SER A 72 -10.46 -12.12 -5.45
CA SER A 72 -10.51 -13.47 -6.00
C SER A 72 -9.21 -14.20 -5.65
N PHE A 73 -9.31 -15.35 -5.00
CA PHE A 73 -8.17 -16.25 -4.78
C PHE A 73 -8.03 -17.27 -5.90
N SER A 74 -8.64 -17.01 -7.07
CA SER A 74 -8.44 -17.86 -8.24
C SER A 74 -6.97 -17.84 -8.64
N LYS A 75 -6.48 -18.99 -9.11
CA LYS A 75 -5.11 -19.15 -9.56
C LYS A 75 -4.71 -18.06 -10.57
N GLU A 76 -5.63 -17.70 -11.47
CA GLU A 76 -5.45 -16.65 -12.48
C GLU A 76 -5.27 -15.24 -11.90
N GLU A 77 -5.95 -14.90 -10.80
CA GLU A 77 -5.81 -13.59 -10.16
C GLU A 77 -4.49 -13.51 -9.39
N VAL A 78 -4.14 -14.58 -8.67
CA VAL A 78 -2.88 -14.69 -7.94
C VAL A 78 -1.70 -14.66 -8.90
N GLU A 79 -1.81 -15.31 -10.06
CA GLU A 79 -0.77 -15.32 -11.11
C GLU A 79 -0.40 -13.93 -11.66
N LYS A 80 -1.30 -12.93 -11.57
CA LYS A 80 -1.00 -11.55 -11.98
C LYS A 80 -0.10 -10.81 -11.01
N TYR A 81 -0.08 -11.23 -9.75
CA TYR A 81 0.71 -10.63 -8.68
C TYR A 81 1.91 -11.49 -8.27
N ILE A 82 2.18 -12.58 -9.00
CA ILE A 82 3.38 -13.40 -8.80
C ILE A 82 4.62 -12.56 -9.11
N SER A 83 5.63 -12.68 -8.24
CA SER A 83 6.90 -11.98 -8.43
C SER A 83 7.56 -12.38 -9.76
N PRO A 84 8.32 -11.49 -10.40
CA PRO A 84 9.03 -11.83 -11.63
C PRO A 84 9.89 -13.09 -11.49
N GLU A 85 10.50 -13.32 -10.32
CA GLU A 85 11.28 -14.52 -9.99
C GLU A 85 10.43 -15.78 -9.95
N GLU A 86 9.30 -15.79 -9.26
CA GLU A 86 8.42 -16.95 -9.20
C GLU A 86 7.77 -17.25 -10.56
N MET A 87 7.46 -16.22 -11.34
CA MET A 87 6.97 -16.36 -12.72
C MET A 87 8.06 -17.00 -13.59
N TRP A 88 9.31 -16.56 -13.43
CA TRP A 88 10.46 -17.07 -14.18
C TRP A 88 10.79 -18.51 -13.77
N ALA A 89 10.85 -18.82 -12.48
CA ALA A 89 11.06 -20.17 -11.95
C ALA A 89 9.93 -21.14 -12.36
N LYS A 90 8.68 -20.68 -12.37
CA LYS A 90 7.56 -21.50 -12.85
C LYS A 90 7.64 -21.80 -14.35
N ARG A 91 8.17 -20.87 -15.15
CA ARG A 91 8.24 -20.98 -16.61
C ARG A 91 9.51 -21.65 -17.12
N PHE A 92 10.64 -21.47 -16.42
CA PHE A 92 11.98 -21.90 -16.84
C PHE A 92 12.76 -22.70 -15.78
N GLY A 93 12.22 -22.91 -14.57
CA GLY A 93 12.90 -23.66 -13.51
C GLY A 93 13.05 -25.17 -13.76
N ARG A 94 12.48 -25.69 -14.85
CA ARG A 94 12.73 -27.07 -15.34
C ARG A 94 13.49 -27.10 -16.66
N ASP A 95 13.94 -25.96 -17.17
CA ASP A 95 14.72 -25.90 -18.40
C ASP A 95 16.19 -26.22 -18.10
N PRO A 96 16.79 -27.22 -18.76
CA PRO A 96 18.18 -27.62 -18.52
C PRO A 96 19.21 -26.54 -18.92
N ILE A 97 18.79 -25.50 -19.64
CA ILE A 97 19.65 -24.36 -20.03
C ILE A 97 19.69 -23.27 -18.95
N TRP A 98 18.64 -23.13 -18.14
CA TRP A 98 18.45 -21.97 -17.26
C TRP A 98 18.10 -22.31 -15.80
N GLY A 99 17.67 -23.55 -15.52
CA GLY A 99 17.25 -24.02 -14.19
C GLY A 99 18.39 -24.41 -13.25
N ASN A 100 19.65 -24.20 -13.65
CA ASN A 100 20.83 -24.58 -12.87
C ASN A 100 21.56 -23.38 -12.26
N TYR A 101 20.91 -22.21 -12.12
CA TYR A 101 21.38 -21.17 -11.21
C TYR A 101 21.05 -21.57 -9.77
N SER A 102 21.80 -22.55 -9.28
CA SER A 102 22.22 -22.50 -7.88
C SER A 102 23.25 -21.38 -7.83
N ASP A 103 23.16 -20.48 -6.86
CA ASP A 103 24.27 -19.61 -6.49
C ASP A 103 25.49 -20.50 -6.18
N ASP A 104 26.28 -20.83 -7.21
CA ASP A 104 27.68 -21.13 -7.04
C ASP A 104 28.37 -19.79 -6.76
N GLU A 105 28.30 -19.37 -5.48
CA GLU A 105 29.35 -18.55 -4.88
C GLU A 105 30.66 -19.37 -4.96
N GLN A 106 31.27 -19.34 -6.14
CA GLN A 106 32.69 -19.59 -6.32
C GLN A 106 33.28 -18.32 -6.92
N ASP A 107 33.80 -17.46 -6.06
CA ASP A 107 34.92 -16.61 -6.43
C ASP A 107 36.07 -16.91 -5.46
N GLU A 108 36.98 -17.76 -5.93
CA GLU A 108 38.31 -17.95 -5.35
C GLU A 108 39.18 -16.71 -5.61
N GLY A 109 39.93 -16.30 -4.57
CA GLY A 109 41.23 -15.65 -4.72
C GLY A 109 41.25 -14.14 -4.46
N ILE A 110 41.95 -13.71 -3.41
CA ILE A 110 43.39 -13.32 -3.42
C ILE A 110 44.00 -13.73 -2.08
#